data_AF-A0A8X6G267-F1
#
_entry.id   AF-A0A8X6G267-F1
#
_cell.length_a   1.000
_cell.length_b   1.000
_cell.length_c   1.000
_cell.angle_alpha   90.00
_cell.angle_beta   90.00
_cell.angle_gamma   90.00
#
_symmetry.space_group_name_H-M   'P 1'
#
loop_
_entity.id
_entity.type
_entity.pdbx_description
1 polymer ?
#
loop_
_entity_poly.entity_id
_entity_poly.type
_entity_poly.pdbx_seq_one_letter_code
_entity_poly.pdbx_strand_id
1 'polypeptide(L)' 'MNNSTDEGNDEVVQSADIYFEPVIPLPDLVEVKTGEEDEIPIFVHRAKLFRYDAKTKQWKERGVGDPG' A
#
# COMPACT_ATOMS: atom_id res chain seq x y z
N MET A 1 42.72 3.30 -13.55
CA MET A 1 41.49 3.76 -14.22
C MET A 1 41.24 2.85 -15.39
N ASN A 2 40.29 1.93 -15.25
CA ASN A 2 39.89 1.00 -16.30
C ASN A 2 38.36 0.96 -16.24
N ASN A 3 37.76 1.65 -17.19
CA ASN A 3 36.34 1.88 -17.33
C ASN A 3 35.71 0.63 -17.96
N SER A 4 34.78 -0.02 -17.25
CA SER A 4 33.91 -1.05 -17.83
C SER A 4 32.52 -0.86 -17.23
N THR A 5 31.77 0.08 -17.82
CA THR A 5 30.35 0.24 -17.60
C THR A 5 29.67 -1.01 -18.16
N ASP A 6 29.14 -1.86 -17.29
CA ASP A 6 28.21 -2.92 -17.64
C ASP A 6 26.85 -2.28 -17.89
N GLU A 7 26.67 -1.74 -19.11
CA GLU A 7 25.37 -1.26 -19.58
C GLU A 7 24.54 -2.48 -20.02
N GLY A 8 24.05 -3.22 -19.02
CA GLY A 8 22.97 -4.18 -19.19
C GLY A 8 21.70 -3.43 -19.59
N ASN A 9 21.36 -3.51 -20.87
CA ASN A 9 20.13 -2.96 -21.44
C ASN A 9 18.92 -3.73 -20.86
N ASP A 10 18.41 -3.30 -19.71
CA ASP A 10 17.11 -3.72 -19.15
C ASP A 10 15.96 -3.11 -19.97
N GLU A 11 15.85 -3.54 -21.24
CA GLU A 11 14.69 -3.21 -22.08
C GLU A 11 13.46 -3.93 -21.50
N VAL A 12 12.63 -3.16 -20.79
CA VAL A 12 11.31 -3.60 -20.34
C VAL A 12 10.47 -3.92 -21.59
N VAL A 13 10.25 -5.21 -21.85
CA VAL A 13 9.35 -5.67 -22.91
C VAL A 13 7.97 -5.07 -22.64
N GLN A 14 7.51 -4.20 -23.54
CA GLN A 14 6.18 -3.60 -23.43
C GLN A 14 5.14 -4.72 -23.46
N SER A 15 4.48 -4.96 -22.33
CA SER A 15 3.33 -5.85 -22.26
C SER A 15 2.21 -5.28 -23.13
N ALA A 16 1.54 -6.12 -23.90
CA ALA A 16 0.35 -5.70 -24.64
C ALA A 16 -0.64 -5.02 -23.66
N ASP A 17 -1.18 -3.85 -24.04
CA ASP A 17 -2.24 -3.18 -23.29
C ASP A 17 -3.54 -3.99 -23.43
N ILE A 18 -3.68 -5.03 -22.60
CA ILE A 18 -4.86 -5.90 -22.58
C ILE A 18 -5.97 -5.18 -21.79
N TYR A 19 -7.02 -4.77 -22.49
CA TYR A 19 -8.22 -4.20 -21.90
C TYR A 19 -9.25 -5.28 -21.59
N PHE A 20 -9.91 -5.19 -20.43
CA PHE A 20 -11.01 -6.07 -20.03
C PHE A 20 -12.29 -5.25 -19.84
N GLU A 21 -13.40 -5.73 -20.39
CA GLU A 21 -14.71 -5.13 -20.14
C GLU A 21 -15.13 -5.35 -18.67
N PRO A 22 -15.62 -4.30 -17.98
CA PRO A 22 -16.06 -4.43 -16.60
C PRO A 22 -17.33 -5.27 -16.51
N VAL A 23 -17.35 -6.25 -15.60
CA VAL A 23 -18.50 -7.15 -15.39
C VAL A 23 -19.68 -6.49 -14.66
N ILE A 24 -19.44 -5.33 -14.03
CA ILE A 24 -20.43 -4.53 -13.32
C ILE A 24 -20.22 -3.04 -13.63
N PRO A 25 -21.29 -2.23 -13.65
CA PRO A 25 -21.14 -0.79 -13.78
C PRO A 25 -20.33 -0.23 -12.62
N LEU A 26 -19.55 0.82 -12.90
CA LEU A 26 -18.87 1.58 -11.86
C LEU A 26 -19.93 2.18 -10.92
N PRO A 27 -19.85 1.96 -9.59
CA PRO A 27 -20.78 2.56 -8.65
C PRO A 27 -20.72 4.09 -8.69
N ASP A 28 -21.79 4.75 -8.25
CA ASP A 28 -21.81 6.19 -8.10
C ASP A 28 -20.74 6.65 -7.09
N LEU A 29 -20.18 7.83 -7.35
CA LEU A 29 -19.28 8.46 -6.40
C LEU A 29 -20.07 8.83 -5.14
N VAL A 30 -19.63 8.32 -4.00
CA VAL A 30 -20.21 8.63 -2.69
C VAL A 30 -19.28 9.51 -1.89
N GLU A 31 -19.86 10.31 -1.00
CA GLU A 31 -19.09 11.01 0.04
C GLU A 31 -18.44 9.97 0.96
N VAL A 32 -17.12 9.99 1.05
CA VAL A 32 -16.35 9.10 1.92
C VAL A 32 -16.27 9.73 3.30
N LYS A 33 -16.74 9.00 4.31
CA LYS A 33 -16.62 9.38 5.71
C LYS A 33 -15.61 8.47 6.38
N THR A 34 -14.62 9.04 7.04
CA THR A 34 -13.60 8.32 7.82
C THR A 34 -14.13 7.91 9.19
N GLY A 35 -15.12 8.65 9.71
CA GLY A 35 -15.64 8.47 11.06
C GLY A 35 -14.87 9.25 12.13
N GLU A 36 -13.90 10.08 11.71
CA GLU A 36 -13.05 10.88 12.59
C GLU A 36 -13.26 12.39 12.39
N GLU A 37 -14.28 12.80 11.64
CA GLU A 37 -14.50 14.20 11.25
C GLU A 37 -14.74 15.14 12.44
N ASP A 38 -15.25 14.61 13.55
CA ASP A 38 -15.53 15.35 14.79
C ASP A 38 -14.39 15.21 15.83
N GLU A 39 -13.27 14.56 15.48
CA GLU A 39 -12.14 14.35 16.36
C GLU A 39 -10.99 15.34 16.12
N ILE A 40 -10.21 15.64 17.16
CA ILE A 40 -9.04 16.52 17.06
C ILE A 40 -7.77 15.66 17.21
N PRO A 41 -6.92 15.55 16.19
CA PRO A 41 -5.70 14.76 16.27
C PRO A 41 -4.71 15.42 17.23
N ILE A 42 -4.41 14.73 18.34
CA ILE A 42 -3.40 15.17 19.32
C ILE A 42 -2.00 14.62 19.03
N PHE A 43 -1.91 13.52 18.28
CA PHE A 43 -0.66 12.87 17.90
C PHE A 43 -0.88 12.05 16.62
N VAL A 44 -0.03 12.28 15.62
CA VAL A 44 -0.05 11.55 14.34
C VAL A 44 1.39 11.33 13.90
N HIS A 45 1.80 10.07 13.78
CA HIS A 45 3.14 9.74 13.29
C HIS A 45 3.23 8.30 12.79
N ARG A 46 3.83 8.09 11.62
CA ARG A 46 4.02 6.77 11.02
C ARG A 46 4.61 5.77 12.00
N ALA A 47 3.98 4.61 12.10
CA ALA A 47 4.36 3.52 12.98
C ALA A 47 4.15 2.16 12.30
N LYS A 48 4.85 1.14 12.82
CA LYS A 48 4.59 -0.26 12.52
C LYS A 48 3.88 -0.90 13.71
N LEU A 49 2.67 -1.41 13.50
CA LEU A 49 1.89 -2.09 14.54
C LEU A 49 2.11 -3.60 14.48
N PHE A 50 2.24 -4.21 15.65
CA PHE A 50 2.30 -5.65 15.83
C PHE A 50 1.13 -6.14 16.68
N ARG A 51 0.63 -7.34 16.37
CA ARG A 51 -0.35 -8.06 17.18
C ARG A 51 0.29 -9.33 17.73
N TYR A 52 0.18 -9.55 19.03
CA TYR A 52 0.62 -10.79 19.64
C TYR A 52 -0.39 -11.91 19.40
N ASP A 53 0.06 -13.03 18.86
CA ASP A 53 -0.70 -14.27 18.75
C ASP A 53 -0.37 -15.15 19.96
N ALA A 54 -1.31 -15.25 20.90
CA ALA A 54 -1.14 -16.03 22.12
C ALA A 54 -1.06 -17.55 21.88
N LYS A 55 -1.63 -18.06 20.77
CA LYS A 55 -1.61 -19.50 20.46
C LYS A 55 -0.22 -19.92 20.01
N THR A 56 0.38 -19.15 19.11
CA THR A 56 1.72 -19.43 18.58
C THR A 56 2.83 -18.75 19.38
N LYS A 57 2.48 -17.93 20.38
CA LYS A 57 3.37 -17.13 21.24
C LYS A 57 4.32 -16.21 20.45
N GLN A 58 3.82 -15.57 19.40
CA GLN A 58 4.63 -14.78 18.47
C GLN A 58 3.98 -13.44 18.15
N TRP A 59 4.80 -12.43 17.87
CA TRP A 59 4.34 -11.16 17.31
C TRP A 59 4.19 -11.27 15.79
N LYS A 60 3.05 -10.80 15.27
CA LYS A 60 2.76 -10.73 13.84
C LYS A 60 2.59 -9.27 13.43
N GLU A 61 3.11 -8.89 12.27
CA GLU A 61 2.87 -7.56 11.71
C GLU A 61 1.38 -7.38 11.44
N ARG A 62 0.85 -6.22 11.83
CA ARG A 62 -0.55 -5.84 11.59
C ARG A 62 -0.66 -4.83 10.46
N GLY A 63 0.25 -3.87 10.40
CA GLY A 63 0.25 -2.82 9.39
C GLY A 63 1.30 -1.75 9.66
N VAL A 64 1.56 -0.93 8.64
CA VAL A 64 2.45 0.23 8.70
C VAL A 64 1.68 1.44 8.15
N GLY A 65 1.60 2.50 8.93
CA GLY A 65 0.81 3.68 8.59
C GLY A 65 0.90 4.73 9.68
N ASP A 66 0.25 5.87 9.45
CA ASP A 66 0.00 6.83 10.51
C ASP A 66 -1.13 6.28 11.39
N PRO A 67 -1.02 6.30 12.73
CA PRO A 67 -2.14 6.07 13.62
C PRO A 67 -3.03 7.31 13.53
N GLY A 68 -4.18 7.13 12.88
CA GLY A 68 -5.12 8.12 12.36
C GLY A 68 -5.88 7.36 11.28
#